data_AF-A0A388Q3D9-F1
#
_entry.id   AF-A0A388Q3D9-F1
#
_cell.length_a   1.000
_cell.length_b   1.000
_cell.length_c   1.000
_cell.angle_alpha   90.00
_cell.angle_beta   90.00
_cell.angle_gamma   90.00
#
_symmetry.space_group_name_H-M   'P 1'
#
loop_
_entity.id
_entity.type
_entity.pdbx_description
1 polymer ?
#
loop_
_entity_poly.entity_id
_entity_poly.type
_entity_poly.pdbx_seq_one_letter_code
_entity_poly.pdbx_strand_id
1 'polypeptide(L)'
;MSSGMKSHETTFGDATMEKPHSVYGTFKVKMVITREPWWLFLKIFLGIFIAFLIAYTSFYIHANHIDSRFALSVGAIFAAIGNKYIVDSSLPESTTFTPVDILHGITLFFIFLVVASSAYALRLVKKRNIRKRIGLIWFSLRSS
;
A
#
# COMPACT_ATOMS: atom_id res chain seq x y z
N MET A 1 11.36 18.18 -34.56
CA MET A 1 12.32 17.34 -35.32
C MET A 1 13.64 18.08 -35.37
N SER A 2 14.78 17.39 -35.27
CA SER A 2 16.10 18.04 -35.33
C SER A 2 17.09 17.14 -36.06
N SER A 3 17.81 17.73 -37.01
CA SER A 3 18.96 17.12 -37.70
C SER A 3 20.23 17.68 -37.08
N GLY A 4 21.22 16.82 -36.84
CA GLY A 4 22.51 17.22 -36.28
C GLY A 4 23.59 16.20 -36.57
N MET A 5 24.85 16.58 -36.37
CA MET A 5 25.99 15.68 -36.50
C MET A 5 26.33 15.09 -35.12
N LYS A 6 26.50 13.77 -35.03
CA LYS A 6 27.01 13.12 -33.82
C LYS A 6 28.41 12.60 -34.12
N SER A 7 29.38 13.08 -33.35
CA SER A 7 30.75 12.58 -33.40
C SER A 7 30.89 11.36 -32.49
N HIS A 8 31.63 10.36 -32.95
CA HIS A 8 31.93 9.12 -32.28
C HIS A 8 33.45 8.91 -32.29
N GLU A 9 34.03 8.63 -31.12
CA GLU A 9 35.47 8.37 -30.97
C GLU A 9 35.85 6.93 -31.36
N THR A 10 35.17 6.35 -32.34
CA THR A 10 35.45 5.03 -32.90
C THR A 10 35.26 5.06 -34.42
N THR A 11 35.97 4.20 -35.15
CA THR A 11 35.81 4.06 -36.62
C THR A 11 34.76 3.02 -37.02
N PHE A 12 34.08 2.38 -36.06
CA PHE A 12 33.14 1.26 -36.30
C PHE A 12 33.70 0.14 -37.21
N GLY A 13 35.02 -0.07 -37.19
CA GLY A 13 35.67 -1.11 -38.00
C GLY A 13 36.10 -0.64 -39.39
N ASP A 14 35.98 0.65 -39.71
CA ASP A 14 36.56 1.21 -40.93
C ASP A 14 38.08 1.35 -40.77
N ALA A 15 38.81 0.52 -41.52
CA ALA A 15 40.27 0.47 -41.52
C ALA A 15 40.92 1.60 -42.36
N THR A 16 40.11 2.40 -43.08
CA THR A 16 40.61 3.49 -43.93
C THR A 16 40.82 4.80 -43.17
N MET A 17 40.36 4.88 -41.91
CA MET A 17 40.48 6.08 -41.09
C MET A 17 41.67 5.99 -40.13
N GLU A 18 42.63 6.92 -40.26
CA GLU A 18 43.87 6.97 -39.46
C GLU A 18 43.65 7.28 -37.97
N LYS A 19 42.52 7.91 -37.63
CA LYS A 19 42.16 8.29 -36.27
C LYS A 19 40.77 7.73 -35.95
N PRO A 20 40.55 7.25 -34.71
CA PRO A 20 39.25 6.75 -34.28
C PRO A 20 38.27 7.90 -34.04
N HIS A 21 37.84 8.56 -35.13
CA HIS A 21 36.91 9.67 -35.09
C HIS A 21 36.00 9.64 -36.31
N SER A 22 34.70 9.44 -36.10
CA SER A 22 33.69 9.34 -37.16
C SER A 22 32.50 10.25 -36.86
N VAL A 23 32.00 10.95 -37.87
CA VAL A 23 30.88 11.90 -37.74
C VAL A 23 29.73 11.41 -38.60
N TYR A 24 28.60 11.08 -37.98
CA TYR A 24 27.40 10.60 -38.68
C TYR A 24 26.25 11.60 -38.55
N GLY A 25 25.51 11.78 -39.64
CA GLY A 25 24.25 12.53 -39.64
C GLY A 25 23.21 11.80 -38.80
N THR A 26 22.65 12.50 -37.81
CA THR A 26 21.60 11.96 -36.94
C THR A 26 20.31 12.74 -37.14
N PHE A 27 19.22 12.03 -37.39
CA PHE A 27 17.87 12.59 -37.44
C PHE A 27 17.08 12.15 -36.20
N LYS A 28 16.63 13.10 -35.37
CA LYS A 28 15.87 12.82 -34.14
C LYS A 28 14.40 13.24 -34.29
N VAL A 29 13.52 12.27 -34.17
CA VAL A 29 12.08 12.47 -34.00
C VAL A 29 11.75 12.28 -32.53
N LYS A 30 11.12 13.29 -31.91
CA LYS A 30 10.57 13.19 -30.56
C LYS A 30 9.06 13.01 -30.69
N MET A 31 8.53 11.90 -30.20
CA MET A 31 7.10 11.67 -30.07
C MET A 31 6.73 11.79 -28.59
N VAL A 32 5.74 12.62 -28.28
CA VAL A 32 5.20 12.74 -26.92
C VAL A 32 3.99 11.82 -26.85
N ILE A 33 4.06 10.81 -25.98
CA ILE A 33 2.94 9.90 -25.71
C ILE A 33 2.28 10.38 -24.43
N THR A 34 1.06 10.88 -24.53
CA THR A 34 0.22 11.19 -23.37
C THR A 34 -0.65 9.98 -23.04
N ARG A 35 -0.70 9.59 -21.77
CA ARG A 35 -1.60 8.54 -21.27
C ARG A 35 -2.58 9.19 -20.32
N GLU A 36 -3.86 8.81 -20.39
CA GLU A 36 -4.88 9.16 -19.39
C GLU A 36 -4.82 8.15 -18.24
N PRO A 37 -4.15 8.46 -17.11
CA PRO A 37 -3.77 7.45 -16.14
C PRO A 37 -4.86 7.18 -15.10
N TRP A 38 -5.87 8.06 -15.02
CA TRP A 38 -6.84 8.07 -13.92
C TRP A 38 -7.66 6.78 -13.82
N TRP A 39 -8.19 6.29 -14.95
CA TRP A 39 -9.00 5.09 -14.96
C TRP A 39 -8.20 3.83 -14.61
N LEU A 40 -6.97 3.74 -15.11
CA LEU A 40 -6.07 2.64 -14.79
C LEU A 40 -5.71 2.65 -13.31
N PHE A 41 -5.42 3.84 -12.76
CA PHE A 41 -5.16 4.03 -11.33
C PHE A 41 -6.33 3.50 -10.49
N LEU A 42 -7.56 3.99 -10.70
CA LEU A 42 -8.70 3.53 -9.91
C LEU A 42 -8.91 2.01 -10.02
N LYS A 43 -8.71 1.43 -11.21
CA LYS A 43 -8.90 0.00 -11.44
C LYS A 43 -7.93 -0.87 -10.65
N ILE A 44 -6.64 -0.49 -10.58
CA ILE A 44 -5.62 -1.27 -9.87
C ILE A 44 -5.60 -0.99 -8.36
N PHE A 45 -6.03 0.19 -7.92
CA PHE A 45 -6.10 0.57 -6.50
C PHE A 45 -7.46 0.29 -5.85
N LEU A 46 -8.43 -0.24 -6.59
CA LEU A 46 -9.76 -0.50 -6.04
C LEU A 46 -9.72 -1.42 -4.82
N GLY A 47 -8.89 -2.48 -4.86
CA GLY A 47 -8.82 -3.44 -3.76
C GLY A 47 -8.35 -2.84 -2.44
N ILE A 48 -7.38 -1.91 -2.47
CA ILE A 48 -6.92 -1.22 -1.27
C ILE A 48 -7.96 -0.24 -0.71
N PHE A 49 -8.71 0.45 -1.58
CA PHE A 49 -9.80 1.32 -1.13
C PHE A 49 -10.91 0.51 -0.44
N ILE A 50 -11.27 -0.65 -1.00
CA ILE A 50 -12.23 -1.56 -0.37
C ILE A 50 -11.69 -2.10 0.96
N ALA A 51 -10.42 -2.48 1.02
CA ALA A 51 -9.79 -2.91 2.27
C ALA A 51 -9.87 -1.84 3.38
N PHE A 52 -9.58 -0.59 3.03
CA PHE A 52 -9.72 0.55 3.95
C PHE A 52 -11.15 0.70 4.45
N LEU A 53 -12.15 0.64 3.56
CA LEU A 53 -13.56 0.74 3.93
C LEU A 53 -14.02 -0.42 4.84
N ILE A 54 -13.56 -1.65 4.58
CA ILE A 54 -13.84 -2.82 5.44
C ILE A 54 -13.24 -2.62 6.85
N ALA A 55 -12.02 -2.09 6.95
CA ALA A 55 -11.44 -1.79 8.25
C ALA A 55 -12.17 -0.64 8.96
N TYR A 56 -12.62 0.37 8.21
CA TYR A 56 -13.39 1.50 8.74
C TYR A 56 -14.73 1.06 9.34
N THR A 57 -15.43 0.10 8.72
CA THR A 57 -16.71 -0.41 9.26
C THR A 57 -16.56 -1.11 10.62
N SER A 58 -15.36 -1.59 10.97
CA SER A 58 -15.07 -2.20 12.28
C SER A 58 -15.33 -1.26 13.46
N PHE A 59 -15.29 0.07 13.26
CA PHE A 59 -15.60 1.04 14.32
C PHE A 59 -17.10 1.18 14.60
N TYR A 60 -17.97 0.83 13.65
CA TYR A 60 -19.43 0.88 13.84
C TYR A 60 -19.97 -0.35 14.58
N ILE A 61 -19.19 -1.43 14.66
CA ILE A 61 -19.58 -2.63 15.38
C ILE A 61 -19.39 -2.42 16.89
N HIS A 62 -20.46 -2.65 17.65
CA HIS A 62 -20.46 -2.50 19.09
C HIS A 62 -19.42 -3.42 19.75
N ALA A 63 -18.78 -2.94 20.82
CA ALA A 63 -17.67 -3.62 21.51
C ALA A 63 -18.02 -4.98 22.14
N ASN A 64 -19.29 -5.40 22.09
CA ASN A 64 -19.72 -6.73 22.53
C ASN A 64 -19.50 -7.81 21.45
N HIS A 65 -19.37 -7.42 20.17
CA HIS A 65 -19.13 -8.33 19.04
C HIS A 65 -17.68 -8.22 18.56
N ILE A 66 -16.74 -8.52 19.46
CA ILE A 66 -15.30 -8.39 19.22
C ILE A 66 -14.80 -9.33 18.12
N ASP A 67 -15.39 -10.52 18.01
CA ASP A 67 -15.03 -11.50 16.98
C ASP A 67 -15.28 -10.95 15.58
N SER A 68 -16.40 -10.25 15.36
CA SER A 68 -16.69 -9.58 14.09
C SER A 68 -15.69 -8.48 13.77
N ARG A 69 -15.24 -7.70 14.77
CA ARG A 69 -14.24 -6.64 14.58
C ARG A 69 -12.88 -7.21 14.17
N PHE A 70 -12.46 -8.31 14.79
CA PHE A 70 -11.25 -9.01 14.38
C PHE A 70 -11.39 -9.63 12.99
N ALA A 71 -12.50 -10.30 12.69
CA ALA A 71 -12.74 -10.91 11.37
C ALA A 71 -12.70 -9.87 10.24
N LEU A 72 -13.37 -8.72 10.40
CA LEU A 72 -13.32 -7.62 9.43
C LEU A 72 -11.91 -7.05 9.27
N SER A 73 -11.19 -6.86 10.38
CA SER A 73 -9.83 -6.32 10.33
C SER A 73 -8.88 -7.30 9.62
N VAL A 74 -8.97 -8.60 9.91
CA VAL A 74 -8.18 -9.65 9.25
C VAL A 74 -8.50 -9.69 7.76
N GLY A 75 -9.78 -9.66 7.38
CA GLY A 75 -10.21 -9.61 5.99
C GLY A 75 -9.65 -8.39 5.25
N ALA A 76 -9.64 -7.22 5.90
CA ALA A 76 -9.07 -6.00 5.35
C ALA A 76 -7.54 -6.11 5.12
N ILE A 77 -6.79 -6.71 6.06
CA ILE A 77 -5.34 -6.93 5.87
C ILE A 77 -5.08 -7.83 4.66
N PHE A 78 -5.79 -8.96 4.55
CA PHE A 78 -5.63 -9.87 3.41
C PHE A 78 -6.00 -9.21 2.09
N ALA A 79 -7.07 -8.42 2.05
CA ALA A 79 -7.45 -7.64 0.87
C ALA A 79 -6.37 -6.61 0.49
N ALA A 80 -5.82 -5.88 1.46
CA ALA A 80 -4.79 -4.87 1.22
C ALA A 80 -3.46 -5.49 0.73
N ILE A 81 -3.01 -6.58 1.36
CA ILE A 81 -1.80 -7.31 0.96
C ILE A 81 -1.99 -7.96 -0.41
N GLY A 82 -3.14 -8.61 -0.65
CA GLY A 82 -3.47 -9.19 -1.94
C GLY A 82 -3.47 -8.14 -3.04
N ASN A 83 -4.05 -6.96 -2.78
CA ASN A 83 -4.01 -5.84 -3.72
C ASN A 83 -2.58 -5.36 -3.98
N LYS A 84 -1.73 -5.28 -2.96
CA LYS A 84 -0.33 -4.89 -3.12
C LYS A 84 0.40 -5.80 -4.10
N TYR A 85 0.25 -7.12 -3.98
CA TYR A 85 0.89 -8.07 -4.92
C TYR A 85 0.45 -7.85 -6.37
N ILE A 86 -0.85 -7.61 -6.59
CA ILE A 86 -1.38 -7.32 -7.93
C ILE A 86 -0.80 -6.01 -8.48
N VAL A 87 -0.75 -4.97 -7.66
CA VAL A 87 -0.19 -3.66 -8.03
C VAL A 87 1.31 -3.73 -8.31
N ASP A 88 2.08 -4.39 -7.44
CA ASP A 88 3.53 -4.56 -7.57
C ASP A 88 3.87 -5.36 -8.84
N SER A 89 3.05 -6.36 -9.21
CA SER A 89 3.23 -7.10 -10.48
C SER A 89 2.86 -6.31 -11.73
N SER A 90 2.06 -5.25 -11.59
CA SER A 90 1.58 -4.41 -12.70
C SER A 90 2.45 -3.19 -12.95
N LEU A 91 3.27 -2.79 -11.97
CA LEU A 91 4.15 -1.64 -12.03
C LEU A 91 5.61 -2.09 -12.19
N PRO A 92 6.45 -1.32 -12.91
CA PRO A 92 7.88 -1.58 -12.94
C PRO A 92 8.47 -1.49 -11.53
N GLU A 93 9.35 -2.43 -11.19
CA GLU A 93 10.08 -2.37 -9.92
C GLU A 93 10.89 -1.07 -9.85
N SER A 94 10.79 -0.39 -8.71
CA SER A 94 11.51 0.83 -8.39
C SER A 94 12.32 0.59 -7.12
N THR A 95 13.57 1.04 -7.11
CA THR A 95 14.43 1.03 -5.92
C THR A 95 14.16 2.21 -4.99
N THR A 96 13.29 3.14 -5.40
CA THR A 96 12.88 4.33 -4.64
C THR A 96 11.44 4.18 -4.14
N PHE A 97 11.14 4.75 -2.97
CA PHE A 97 9.79 4.83 -2.43
C PHE A 97 8.83 5.54 -3.39
N THR A 98 7.82 4.82 -3.85
CA THR A 98 6.80 5.38 -4.72
C THR A 98 5.59 5.87 -3.92
N PRO A 99 4.76 6.79 -4.47
CA PRO A 99 3.49 7.15 -3.85
C PRO A 99 2.56 5.95 -3.60
N VAL A 100 2.69 4.91 -4.43
CA VAL A 100 1.95 3.65 -4.34
C VAL A 100 2.32 2.86 -3.08
N ASP A 101 3.61 2.85 -2.74
CA ASP A 101 4.10 2.21 -1.51
C ASP A 101 3.59 2.93 -0.27
N ILE A 102 3.59 4.27 -0.30
CA ILE A 102 3.06 5.09 0.80
C ILE A 102 1.56 4.83 0.99
N LEU A 103 0.79 4.78 -0.08
CA LEU A 103 -0.65 4.52 -0.02
C LEU A 103 -0.96 3.14 0.62
N HIS A 104 -0.22 2.11 0.22
CA HIS A 104 -0.32 0.78 0.85
C HIS A 104 0.15 0.77 2.30
N GLY A 105 1.26 1.43 2.59
CA GLY A 105 1.81 1.55 3.94
C GLY A 105 0.85 2.22 4.91
N ILE A 106 0.26 3.36 4.52
CA ILE A 106 -0.72 4.09 5.34
C ILE A 106 -1.97 3.25 5.57
N THR A 107 -2.47 2.55 4.55
CA THR A 107 -3.67 1.73 4.70
C THR A 107 -3.41 0.54 5.62
N LEU A 108 -2.28 -0.16 5.46
CA LEU A 108 -1.91 -1.25 6.35
C LEU A 108 -1.69 -0.76 7.79
N PHE A 109 -1.07 0.40 7.96
CA PHE A 109 -0.91 1.03 9.27
C PHE A 109 -2.25 1.39 9.90
N PHE A 110 -3.20 1.92 9.13
CA PHE A 110 -4.55 2.18 9.60
C PHE A 110 -5.25 0.90 10.06
N ILE A 111 -5.20 -0.18 9.26
CA ILE A 111 -5.80 -1.46 9.64
C ILE A 111 -5.15 -2.01 10.92
N PHE A 112 -3.83 -1.87 11.06
CA PHE A 112 -3.12 -2.22 12.29
C PHE A 112 -3.66 -1.45 13.50
N LEU A 113 -3.90 -0.15 13.39
CA LEU A 113 -4.52 0.66 14.45
C LEU A 113 -5.95 0.17 14.78
N VAL A 114 -6.73 -0.25 13.79
CA VAL A 114 -8.07 -0.85 14.01
C VAL A 114 -7.96 -2.13 14.85
N VAL A 115 -7.05 -3.03 14.49
CA VAL A 115 -6.79 -4.27 15.25
C VAL A 115 -6.34 -3.94 16.67
N ALA A 116 -5.39 -3.02 16.84
CA ALA A 116 -4.88 -2.60 18.14
C ALA A 116 -5.99 -2.00 19.02
N SER A 117 -6.86 -1.16 18.44
CA SER A 117 -8.00 -0.58 19.15
C SER A 117 -9.00 -1.64 19.61
N SER A 118 -9.24 -2.67 18.79
CA SER A 118 -10.15 -3.79 19.11
C SER A 118 -9.58 -4.64 20.24
N ALA A 119 -8.27 -4.94 20.20
CA ALA A 119 -7.58 -5.63 21.28
C ALA A 119 -7.57 -4.82 22.59
N TYR A 120 -7.37 -3.51 22.51
CA TYR A 120 -7.41 -2.62 23.67
C TYR A 120 -8.82 -2.56 24.30
N ALA A 121 -9.86 -2.45 23.48
CA ALA A 121 -11.25 -2.48 23.94
C ALA A 121 -11.56 -3.77 24.70
N LEU A 122 -11.12 -4.93 24.19
CA LEU A 122 -11.29 -6.22 24.87
C LEU A 122 -10.63 -6.23 26.26
N ARG A 123 -9.40 -5.71 26.37
CA ARG A 123 -8.68 -5.62 27.64
C ARG A 123 -9.43 -4.77 28.66
N LEU A 124 -9.98 -3.63 28.24
CA LEU A 124 -10.77 -2.76 29.12
C LEU A 124 -12.06 -3.43 29.60
N VAL A 125 -12.80 -4.08 28.69
CA VAL A 125 -14.04 -4.81 29.04
C VAL A 125 -13.75 -5.93 30.03
N LYS A 126 -12.68 -6.70 29.82
CA LYS A 126 -12.26 -7.77 30.73
C LYS A 126 -11.90 -7.23 32.12
N LYS A 127 -11.11 -6.14 32.20
CA LYS A 127 -10.75 -5.48 33.47
C LYS A 127 -11.98 -4.96 34.21
N ARG A 128 -12.95 -4.37 33.50
CA ARG A 128 -14.21 -3.88 34.08
C ARG A 128 -15.07 -5.02 34.64
N ASN A 129 -15.18 -6.14 33.93
CA ASN A 129 -15.95 -7.30 34.38
C ASN A 129 -15.35 -7.96 35.63
N ILE A 130 -14.01 -8.07 35.72
CA ILE A 130 -13.33 -8.59 36.91
C ILE A 130 -13.61 -7.70 38.13
N ARG A 131 -13.47 -6.37 37.98
CA ARG A 131 -13.74 -5.42 39.07
C ARG A 131 -15.18 -5.49 39.56
N LYS A 132 -16.16 -5.62 38.66
CA LYS A 132 -17.58 -5.82 39.01
C LYS A 132 -17.80 -7.12 39.79
N ARG A 133 -17.21 -8.24 39.36
CA ARG A 133 -17.35 -9.54 40.03
C ARG A 133 -16.78 -9.51 41.46
N ILE A 134 -15.60 -8.91 41.66
CA ILE A 134 -14.98 -8.77 42.99
C ILE A 134 -15.87 -7.94 43.92
N GLY A 135 -16.44 -6.82 43.45
CA GLY A 135 -17.36 -6.01 44.25
C GLY A 135 -18.63 -6.76 44.65
N LEU A 136 -19.15 -7.62 43.77
CA LEU A 136 -20.34 -8.43 44.05
C LEU A 136 -20.09 -9.50 45.11
N ILE A 137 -18.92 -10.16 45.05
CA ILE A 137 -18.48 -11.13 46.07
C ILE A 137 -18.32 -10.45 47.43
N TRP A 138 -17.70 -9.26 47.47
CA TRP A 138 -17.51 -8.53 48.71
C TRP A 138 -18.84 -8.07 49.35
N PHE A 139 -19.81 -7.67 48.52
CA PHE A 139 -21.16 -7.35 48.98
C PHE A 139 -21.86 -8.60 49.55
N SER A 140 -21.77 -9.75 48.88
CA SER A 140 -22.35 -11.02 49.33
C SER A 140 -21.77 -11.51 50.66
N LEU A 141 -20.47 -11.31 50.89
CA LEU A 141 -19.81 -11.68 52.16
C LEU A 141 -20.18 -10.75 53.32
N ARG A 142 -20.75 -9.57 53.06
CA ARG A 142 -21.16 -8.61 54.09
C ARG A 142 -22.63 -8.74 54.50
N SER A 143 -23.42 -9.49 53.73
CA SER A 143 -24.86 -9.72 53.98
C SER A 143 -25.18 -11.09 54.58
N SER A 144 -24.17 -11.89 54.97
CA SER A 144 -24.27 -13.15 55.71
C SER A 144 -23.62 -13.00 57.07
#